data_AF-A0A3R7WH19-F1
#
_entry.id   AF-A0A3R7WH19-F1
#
_cell.length_a   1.000
_cell.length_b   1.000
_cell.length_c   1.000
_cell.angle_alpha   90.00
_cell.angle_beta   90.00
_cell.angle_gamma   90.00
#
_symmetry.space_group_name_H-M   'P 1'
#
loop_
_entity.id
_entity.type
_entity.pdbx_description
1 polymer ?
#
loop_
_entity_poly.entity_id
_entity_poly.type
_entity_poly.pdbx_seq_one_letter_code
_entity_poly.pdbx_strand_id
1 'polypeptide(L)'
;INMPLAFTGQEKVWQATFAKFNVTSLDDFFAGAAFLAWGRMGNIQGSWVRGPLPQSFIDAQFALQGKILARMQSFGMMPALPAFAGHIPTSLVPLYPHAKVVQSDAWAGFRAPYTQVHLLDPTDPLFVRIGAAFLQTYQDLYGFTAHVYQTDTYNEMDPREASPAYLGAASSAVLRSMQMVDKDAVWLMQGWLFSFSRFWTLSRMESYLSRLPYESLIVLDLYAEVSPQWEKSQEFFHHQWIYCVLHNFGGSLGMRGDLDTIATGPVVAREKSHSLVGVGLTMEGIFQNYIVYDLALSMAWANSQVNVTEYVRSFAVGRYISQSSTTHHYLERAWNVLETSVYAVRHAYGGVTKDIVCLRPRWYLIQASFMPTELSHDYERLTAKTADLLDRMTDLDLLLNTNQDFMLGPWLRDARSLAGEDGDDVAAAYFEYEARNQITRWGDNNRNALSDYAGKEWGGLVGSYYIPRDLSFL
;
A
#
# COMPACT_ATOMS: atom_id res chain seq x y z
N ILE A 1 -12.86 -13.46 -1.36
CA ILE A 1 -12.80 -12.02 -1.05
C ILE A 1 -14.21 -11.45 -1.17
N ASN A 2 -14.71 -10.79 -0.12
CA ASN A 2 -16.02 -10.13 -0.12
C ASN A 2 -15.96 -8.63 0.21
N MET A 3 -14.83 -8.10 0.70
CA MET A 3 -14.68 -6.67 1.05
C MET A 3 -13.42 -6.05 0.42
N PRO A 4 -13.40 -5.82 -0.90
CA PRO A 4 -12.28 -5.15 -1.57
C PRO A 4 -12.32 -3.61 -1.40
N LEU A 5 -11.15 -2.96 -1.41
CA LEU A 5 -11.06 -1.51 -1.55
C LEU A 5 -11.50 -1.08 -2.97
N ALA A 6 -12.25 0.01 -3.10
CA ALA A 6 -12.72 0.53 -4.38
C ALA A 6 -12.38 2.03 -4.55
N PHE A 7 -11.10 2.32 -4.77
CA PHE A 7 -10.53 3.68 -4.72
C PHE A 7 -10.34 4.34 -6.09
N THR A 8 -10.57 3.59 -7.17
CA THR A 8 -10.34 4.04 -8.55
C THR A 8 -11.18 5.28 -8.87
N GLY A 9 -10.59 6.28 -9.52
CA GLY A 9 -11.31 7.45 -10.01
C GLY A 9 -11.81 8.44 -8.95
N GLN A 10 -11.41 8.30 -7.68
CA GLN A 10 -11.88 9.21 -6.61
C GLN A 10 -11.46 10.67 -6.83
N GLU A 11 -10.42 10.93 -7.63
CA GLU A 11 -9.99 12.28 -8.01
C GLU A 11 -11.13 13.05 -8.69
N LYS A 12 -11.98 12.39 -9.49
CA LYS A 12 -13.16 13.01 -10.11
C LYS A 12 -14.19 13.44 -9.08
N VAL A 13 -14.39 12.61 -8.06
CA VAL A 13 -15.29 12.90 -6.93
C VAL A 13 -14.76 14.09 -6.13
N TRP A 14 -13.45 14.16 -5.93
CA TRP A 14 -12.80 15.32 -5.29
C TRP A 14 -12.93 16.61 -6.09
N GLN A 15 -12.75 16.57 -7.42
CA GLN A 15 -13.01 17.73 -8.29
C GLN A 15 -14.43 18.26 -8.12
N ALA A 16 -15.43 17.37 -8.20
CA ALA A 16 -16.84 17.73 -8.05
C ALA A 16 -17.17 18.20 -6.62
N THR A 17 -16.53 17.62 -5.60
CA THR A 17 -16.73 18.00 -4.20
C THR A 17 -16.17 19.39 -3.93
N PHE A 18 -14.89 19.62 -4.22
CA PHE A 18 -14.22 20.89 -3.93
C PHE A 18 -14.73 22.06 -4.79
N ALA A 19 -15.30 21.79 -5.98
CA ALA A 19 -16.04 22.80 -6.74
C ALA A 19 -17.23 23.38 -5.93
N LYS A 20 -17.91 22.58 -5.09
CA LYS A 20 -18.97 23.06 -4.17
C LYS A 20 -18.43 23.99 -3.07
N PHE A 21 -17.11 24.03 -2.87
CA PHE A 21 -16.40 24.89 -1.93
C PHE A 21 -15.58 25.98 -2.65
N ASN A 22 -15.91 26.31 -3.90
CA ASN A 22 -15.28 27.35 -4.72
C ASN A 22 -13.80 27.12 -5.06
N VAL A 23 -13.30 25.89 -4.96
CA VAL A 23 -11.97 25.54 -5.46
C VAL A 23 -12.04 25.27 -6.96
N THR A 24 -11.21 25.96 -7.75
CA THR A 24 -11.25 25.92 -9.22
C THR A 24 -10.20 25.01 -9.85
N SER A 25 -9.14 24.65 -9.13
CA SER A 25 -8.10 23.72 -9.58
C SER A 25 -7.58 22.89 -8.40
N LEU A 26 -7.20 21.65 -8.72
CA LEU A 26 -6.58 20.68 -7.81
C LEU A 26 -5.23 20.18 -8.36
N ASP A 27 -4.65 20.91 -9.32
CA ASP A 27 -3.43 20.55 -10.03
C ASP A 27 -2.20 20.46 -9.11
N ASP A 28 -2.17 21.30 -8.07
CA ASP A 28 -1.14 21.31 -7.03
C ASP A 28 -1.42 20.33 -5.89
N PHE A 29 -2.63 19.78 -5.84
CA PHE A 29 -3.09 18.87 -4.78
C PHE A 29 -2.94 17.41 -5.18
N PHE A 30 -3.41 17.03 -6.37
CA PHE A 30 -3.33 15.63 -6.79
C PHE A 30 -1.89 15.19 -7.05
N ALA A 31 -1.50 14.10 -6.39
CA ALA A 31 -0.25 13.43 -6.65
C ALA A 31 -0.20 12.88 -8.09
N GLY A 32 1.01 12.62 -8.58
CA GLY A 32 1.21 11.95 -9.86
C GLY A 32 0.56 10.56 -9.91
N ALA A 33 0.28 10.05 -11.11
CA ALA A 33 -0.58 8.87 -11.31
C ALA A 33 -0.06 7.61 -10.58
N ALA A 34 1.26 7.42 -10.51
CA ALA A 34 1.88 6.31 -9.80
C ALA A 34 1.98 6.52 -8.28
N PHE A 35 1.62 7.71 -7.77
CA PHE A 35 1.82 8.10 -6.38
C PHE A 35 0.50 8.44 -5.66
N LEU A 36 -0.65 8.14 -6.28
CA LEU A 36 -1.98 8.44 -5.74
C LEU A 36 -2.24 7.80 -4.37
N ALA A 37 -1.64 6.66 -4.04
CA ALA A 37 -1.80 6.04 -2.71
C ALA A 37 -1.37 7.02 -1.59
N TRP A 38 -0.14 7.53 -1.67
CA TRP A 38 0.40 8.49 -0.70
C TRP A 38 -0.22 9.89 -0.83
N GLY A 39 -0.72 10.25 -2.02
CA GLY A 39 -1.52 11.46 -2.21
C GLY A 39 -2.84 11.42 -1.44
N ARG A 40 -3.56 10.29 -1.51
CA ARG A 40 -4.85 10.08 -0.83
C ARG A 40 -4.70 9.97 0.69
N MET A 41 -3.57 9.42 1.14
CA MET A 41 -3.19 9.38 2.57
C MET A 41 -2.59 10.71 3.07
N GLY A 42 -2.50 11.75 2.22
CA GLY A 42 -2.04 13.09 2.61
C GLY A 42 -0.56 13.22 2.93
N ASN A 43 0.24 12.21 2.59
CA ASN A 43 1.69 12.25 2.80
C ASN A 43 2.38 13.19 1.79
N ILE A 44 1.87 13.22 0.56
CA ILE A 44 2.41 13.99 -0.56
C ILE A 44 1.31 14.69 -1.35
N GLN A 45 1.68 15.67 -2.16
CA GLN A 45 0.76 16.37 -3.06
C GLN A 45 1.47 16.83 -4.35
N GLY A 46 0.67 17.14 -5.36
CA GLY A 46 1.16 17.63 -6.65
C GLY A 46 1.97 16.60 -7.44
N SER A 47 2.27 16.93 -8.70
CA SER A 47 3.12 16.11 -9.56
C SER A 47 4.39 16.88 -9.92
N TRP A 48 5.55 16.27 -9.63
CA TRP A 48 6.81 16.99 -9.52
C TRP A 48 7.64 17.10 -10.80
N VAL A 49 7.21 16.48 -11.91
CA VAL A 49 8.07 16.41 -13.12
C VAL A 49 7.34 16.72 -14.42
N ARG A 50 6.16 16.14 -14.65
CA ARG A 50 5.41 16.32 -15.90
C ARG A 50 3.90 16.58 -15.69
N GLY A 51 3.51 16.92 -14.47
CA GLY A 51 2.13 17.16 -14.07
C GLY A 51 1.50 18.44 -14.64
N PRO A 52 0.22 18.69 -14.34
CA PRO A 52 -0.62 17.98 -13.37
C PRO A 52 -1.15 16.62 -13.87
N LEU A 53 -1.91 15.92 -13.02
CA LEU A 53 -2.59 14.68 -13.40
C LEU A 53 -3.54 14.95 -14.59
N PRO A 54 -3.38 14.28 -15.75
CA PRO A 54 -4.20 14.59 -16.93
C PRO A 54 -5.70 14.37 -16.68
N GLN A 55 -6.54 15.31 -17.11
CA GLN A 55 -7.99 15.21 -16.95
C GLN A 55 -8.56 13.96 -17.64
N SER A 56 -8.03 13.59 -18.81
CA SER A 56 -8.42 12.37 -19.53
C SER A 56 -8.24 11.11 -18.69
N PHE A 57 -7.16 11.05 -17.90
CA PHE A 57 -6.94 9.96 -16.96
C PHE A 57 -7.95 9.98 -15.82
N ILE A 58 -8.22 11.14 -15.22
CA ILE A 58 -9.23 11.27 -14.15
C ILE A 58 -10.60 10.77 -14.64
N ASP A 59 -11.00 11.19 -15.85
CA ASP A 59 -12.28 10.79 -16.45
C ASP A 59 -12.32 9.30 -16.81
N ALA A 60 -11.21 8.74 -17.34
CA ALA A 60 -11.09 7.32 -17.63
C ALA A 60 -11.14 6.45 -16.37
N GLN A 61 -10.47 6.87 -15.28
CA GLN A 61 -10.51 6.16 -14.00
C GLN A 61 -11.90 6.23 -13.36
N PHE A 62 -12.59 7.37 -13.47
CA PHE A 62 -13.99 7.50 -13.06
C PHE A 62 -14.90 6.52 -13.80
N ALA A 63 -14.78 6.44 -15.13
CA ALA A 63 -15.54 5.47 -15.93
C ALA A 63 -15.19 4.01 -15.58
N LEU A 64 -13.92 3.72 -15.31
CA LEU A 64 -13.45 2.39 -14.90
C LEU A 64 -14.06 1.97 -13.55
N GLN A 65 -14.11 2.89 -12.59
CA GLN A 65 -14.67 2.61 -11.26
C GLN A 65 -16.15 2.19 -11.35
N GLY A 66 -16.94 2.81 -12.22
CA GLY A 66 -18.33 2.35 -12.46
C GLY A 66 -18.40 0.88 -12.88
N LYS A 67 -17.48 0.42 -13.74
CA LYS A 67 -17.38 -0.99 -14.15
C LYS A 67 -16.93 -1.90 -13.01
N ILE A 68 -15.99 -1.44 -12.19
CA ILE A 68 -15.48 -2.16 -11.01
C ILE A 68 -16.61 -2.38 -10.01
N LEU A 69 -17.33 -1.32 -9.64
CA LEU A 69 -18.45 -1.38 -8.69
C LEU A 69 -19.55 -2.33 -9.17
N ALA A 70 -19.93 -2.24 -10.46
CA ALA A 70 -20.92 -3.15 -11.05
C ALA A 70 -20.47 -4.63 -10.96
N ARG A 71 -19.18 -4.90 -11.20
CA ARG A 71 -18.64 -6.26 -11.08
C ARG A 71 -18.61 -6.73 -9.62
N MET A 72 -18.21 -5.88 -8.68
CA MET A 72 -18.21 -6.18 -7.24
C MET A 72 -19.63 -6.51 -6.75
N GLN A 73 -20.63 -5.71 -7.14
CA GLN A 73 -22.04 -5.98 -6.83
C GLN A 73 -22.51 -7.32 -7.39
N SER A 74 -22.14 -7.66 -8.63
CA SER A 74 -22.55 -8.93 -9.25
C SER A 74 -22.04 -10.17 -8.51
N PHE A 75 -20.98 -10.04 -7.72
CA PHE A 75 -20.44 -11.09 -6.86
C PHE A 75 -20.91 -11.01 -5.40
N GLY A 76 -21.77 -10.04 -5.05
CA GLY A 76 -22.22 -9.81 -3.68
C GLY A 76 -21.12 -9.26 -2.77
N MET A 77 -20.11 -8.58 -3.33
CA MET A 77 -19.05 -7.94 -2.55
C MET A 77 -19.54 -6.62 -1.94
N MET A 78 -18.99 -6.28 -0.77
CA MET A 78 -19.13 -5.01 -0.07
C MET A 78 -17.89 -4.14 -0.33
N PRO A 79 -17.88 -3.28 -1.36
CA PRO A 79 -16.73 -2.42 -1.61
C PRO A 79 -16.55 -1.42 -0.47
N ALA A 80 -15.33 -1.32 0.03
CA ALA A 80 -14.93 -0.25 0.93
C ALA A 80 -14.60 0.99 0.09
N LEU A 81 -15.48 1.99 0.14
CA LEU A 81 -15.36 3.23 -0.62
C LEU A 81 -14.41 4.21 0.08
N PRO A 82 -13.75 5.13 -0.64
CA PRO A 82 -13.00 6.20 0.03
C PRO A 82 -13.92 7.12 0.83
N ALA A 83 -13.35 7.80 1.83
CA ALA A 83 -13.97 8.91 2.55
C ALA A 83 -12.96 10.01 2.85
N PHE A 84 -13.43 11.15 3.35
CA PHE A 84 -12.59 12.30 3.65
C PHE A 84 -11.68 12.06 4.87
N ALA A 85 -10.37 12.14 4.63
CA ALA A 85 -9.35 12.01 5.67
C ALA A 85 -9.01 13.32 6.38
N GLY A 86 -9.41 14.48 5.82
CA GLY A 86 -9.05 15.80 6.33
C GLY A 86 -8.10 16.60 5.45
N HIS A 87 -7.40 15.96 4.52
CA HIS A 87 -6.43 16.63 3.64
C HIS A 87 -7.12 17.50 2.60
N ILE A 88 -6.66 18.75 2.47
CA ILE A 88 -7.29 19.78 1.63
C ILE A 88 -6.27 20.45 0.70
N PRO A 89 -6.70 20.96 -0.46
CA PRO A 89 -5.84 21.73 -1.35
C PRO A 89 -5.48 23.09 -0.73
N THR A 90 -4.29 23.60 -1.05
CA THR A 90 -3.81 24.94 -0.62
C THR A 90 -4.80 26.05 -0.98
N SER A 91 -5.44 25.93 -2.14
CA SER A 91 -6.43 26.89 -2.65
C SER A 91 -7.68 27.02 -1.78
N LEU A 92 -8.00 26.04 -0.91
CA LEU A 92 -9.12 26.12 0.03
C LEU A 92 -8.83 27.05 1.23
N VAL A 93 -7.57 27.14 1.66
CA VAL A 93 -7.15 27.91 2.85
C VAL A 93 -7.60 29.38 2.79
N PRO A 94 -7.34 30.16 1.72
CA PRO A 94 -7.80 31.55 1.66
C PRO A 94 -9.32 31.71 1.54
N LEU A 95 -10.05 30.67 1.10
CA LEU A 95 -11.52 30.70 0.99
C LEU A 95 -12.21 30.53 2.35
N TYR A 96 -11.52 29.92 3.32
CA TYR A 96 -12.00 29.69 4.68
C TYR A 96 -10.97 30.16 5.72
N PRO A 97 -10.72 31.48 5.84
CA PRO A 97 -9.63 32.03 6.65
C PRO A 97 -9.77 31.81 8.16
N HIS A 98 -10.96 31.39 8.61
CA HIS A 98 -11.24 31.06 10.02
C HIS A 98 -11.24 29.56 10.29
N ALA A 99 -11.09 28.72 9.26
CA ALA A 99 -10.96 27.28 9.46
C ALA A 99 -9.63 26.96 10.15
N LYS A 100 -9.67 26.02 11.09
CA LYS A 100 -8.47 25.50 11.75
C LYS A 100 -7.75 24.56 10.79
N VAL A 101 -6.71 25.06 10.15
CA VAL A 101 -5.86 24.27 9.24
C VAL A 101 -4.48 24.13 9.84
N VAL A 102 -3.93 22.92 9.75
CA VAL A 102 -2.54 22.60 10.10
C VAL A 102 -1.83 22.07 8.86
N GLN A 103 -0.50 22.07 8.85
CA GLN A 103 0.27 21.36 7.82
C GLN A 103 0.83 20.10 8.46
N SER A 104 0.83 18.99 7.72
CA SER A 104 1.56 17.80 8.14
C SER A 104 3.07 18.06 8.16
N ASP A 105 3.80 17.21 8.86
CA ASP A 105 5.27 17.24 8.81
C ASP A 105 5.78 16.87 7.40
N ALA A 106 7.05 17.19 7.12
CA ALA A 106 7.69 16.73 5.89
C ALA A 106 7.82 15.20 5.93
N TRP A 107 7.24 14.52 4.95
CA TRP A 107 7.23 13.07 4.87
C TRP A 107 8.34 12.56 3.94
N ALA A 108 9.05 11.53 4.39
CA ALA A 108 10.10 10.81 3.65
C ALA A 108 11.18 11.68 2.96
N GLY A 109 11.42 12.90 3.43
CA GLY A 109 12.40 13.83 2.85
C GLY A 109 11.94 14.54 1.57
N PHE A 110 10.64 14.54 1.26
CA PHE A 110 10.07 15.35 0.19
C PHE A 110 10.20 16.84 0.50
N ARG A 111 10.36 17.67 -0.54
CA ARG A 111 10.41 19.13 -0.39
C ARG A 111 9.02 19.74 -0.27
N ALA A 112 8.96 20.91 0.37
CA ALA A 112 7.73 21.60 0.78
C ALA A 112 6.65 21.92 -0.29
N PRO A 113 6.85 21.86 -1.64
CA PRO A 113 5.69 21.85 -2.53
C PRO A 113 4.97 20.49 -2.62
N TYR A 114 5.62 19.38 -2.28
CA TYR A 114 5.12 18.02 -2.56
C TYR A 114 4.84 17.16 -1.31
N THR A 115 4.85 17.77 -0.14
CA THR A 115 4.54 17.18 1.17
C THR A 115 3.96 18.30 2.03
N GLN A 116 3.81 18.09 3.35
CA GLN A 116 3.30 19.11 4.26
C GLN A 116 1.90 19.56 3.84
N VAL A 117 1.11 18.58 3.41
CA VAL A 117 -0.24 18.76 2.91
C VAL A 117 -1.07 19.44 3.99
N HIS A 118 -1.89 20.39 3.58
CA HIS A 118 -2.81 21.03 4.49
C HIS A 118 -3.82 20.01 5.02
N LEU A 119 -3.91 19.90 6.34
CA LEU A 119 -4.87 19.08 7.06
C LEU A 119 -5.85 20.00 7.76
N LEU A 120 -7.12 19.89 7.40
CA LEU A 120 -8.20 20.51 8.14
C LEU A 120 -8.34 19.80 9.48
N ASP A 121 -8.25 20.55 10.58
CA ASP A 121 -8.37 19.99 11.92
C ASP A 121 -9.73 19.29 12.06
N PRO A 122 -9.78 18.01 12.46
CA PRO A 122 -11.03 17.28 12.63
C PRO A 122 -12.05 17.94 13.56
N THR A 123 -11.62 18.81 14.47
CA THR A 123 -12.51 19.58 15.37
C THR A 123 -13.13 20.81 14.71
N ASP A 124 -12.71 21.18 13.50
CA ASP A 124 -13.31 22.27 12.73
C ASP A 124 -14.64 21.83 12.10
N PRO A 125 -15.73 22.63 12.20
CA PRO A 125 -17.01 22.29 11.57
C PRO A 125 -16.94 22.08 10.05
N LEU A 126 -15.97 22.69 9.37
CA LEU A 126 -15.76 22.49 7.94
C LEU A 126 -15.36 21.04 7.61
N PHE A 127 -14.73 20.31 8.54
CA PHE A 127 -14.30 18.93 8.33
C PHE A 127 -15.48 18.02 8.01
N VAL A 128 -16.49 18.02 8.90
CA VAL A 128 -17.72 17.22 8.74
C VAL A 128 -18.47 17.65 7.47
N ARG A 129 -18.50 18.95 7.16
CA ARG A 129 -19.17 19.48 5.95
C ARG A 129 -18.53 18.97 4.66
N ILE A 130 -17.20 19.00 4.56
CA ILE A 130 -16.49 18.50 3.38
C ILE A 130 -16.63 16.98 3.27
N GLY A 131 -16.48 16.24 4.37
CA GLY A 131 -16.62 14.79 4.36
C GLY A 131 -18.02 14.33 3.94
N ALA A 132 -19.07 14.96 4.47
CA ALA A 132 -20.44 14.70 4.03
C ALA A 132 -20.65 15.07 2.55
N ALA A 133 -20.11 16.21 2.11
CA ALA A 133 -20.21 16.62 0.71
C ALA A 133 -19.49 15.64 -0.23
N PHE A 134 -18.36 15.06 0.18
CA PHE A 134 -17.64 14.06 -0.60
C PHE A 134 -18.48 12.79 -0.79
N LEU A 135 -19.00 12.21 0.30
CA LEU A 135 -19.82 11.00 0.20
C LEU A 135 -21.11 11.24 -0.58
N GLN A 136 -21.79 12.37 -0.37
CA GLN A 136 -22.97 12.71 -1.17
C GLN A 136 -22.62 12.82 -2.65
N THR A 137 -21.51 13.49 -2.98
CA THR A 137 -21.03 13.61 -4.37
C THR A 137 -20.69 12.25 -4.98
N TYR A 138 -20.10 11.35 -4.19
CA TYR A 138 -19.83 9.98 -4.64
C TYR A 138 -21.12 9.26 -5.01
N GLN A 139 -22.13 9.30 -4.13
CA GLN A 139 -23.44 8.68 -4.37
C GLN A 139 -24.13 9.29 -5.60
N ASP A 140 -24.09 10.62 -5.74
CA ASP A 140 -24.70 11.34 -6.86
C ASP A 140 -24.05 10.94 -8.21
N LEU A 141 -22.72 10.81 -8.25
CA LEU A 141 -21.98 10.53 -9.49
C LEU A 141 -22.07 9.07 -9.94
N TYR A 142 -22.04 8.11 -9.00
CA TYR A 142 -22.04 6.69 -9.33
C TYR A 142 -23.42 6.02 -9.19
N GLY A 143 -24.40 6.67 -8.55
CA GLY A 143 -25.66 6.03 -8.18
C GLY A 143 -25.45 4.83 -7.26
N PHE A 144 -24.39 4.86 -6.44
CA PHE A 144 -23.92 3.74 -5.65
C PHE A 144 -23.80 4.14 -4.17
N THR A 145 -24.36 3.33 -3.27
CA THR A 145 -24.20 3.47 -1.82
C THR A 145 -23.42 2.27 -1.26
N ALA A 146 -22.47 2.53 -0.36
CA ALA A 146 -21.86 1.50 0.49
C ALA A 146 -22.27 1.75 1.94
N HIS A 147 -21.81 0.86 2.83
CA HIS A 147 -21.85 1.09 4.27
C HIS A 147 -20.46 0.99 4.91
N VAL A 148 -19.42 0.69 4.11
CA VAL A 148 -18.04 0.61 4.58
C VAL A 148 -17.24 1.69 3.86
N TYR A 149 -16.61 2.56 4.65
CA TYR A 149 -15.83 3.68 4.14
C TYR A 149 -14.43 3.65 4.73
N GLN A 150 -13.42 3.70 3.87
CA GLN A 150 -12.02 3.61 4.23
C GLN A 150 -11.36 4.98 4.11
N THR A 151 -10.69 5.41 5.18
CA THR A 151 -9.93 6.65 5.23
C THR A 151 -8.98 6.67 6.42
N ASP A 152 -7.84 7.35 6.32
CA ASP A 152 -6.84 7.47 7.38
C ASP A 152 -6.28 8.89 7.44
N THR A 153 -6.58 9.61 8.53
CA THR A 153 -6.13 11.00 8.73
C THR A 153 -4.63 11.11 9.06
N TYR A 154 -4.08 10.08 9.70
CA TYR A 154 -2.77 10.12 10.35
C TYR A 154 -1.86 8.96 9.90
N ASN A 155 -2.01 8.50 8.66
CA ASN A 155 -1.11 7.46 8.13
C ASN A 155 0.31 8.03 8.02
N GLU A 156 1.24 7.45 8.79
CA GLU A 156 2.64 7.91 8.87
C GLU A 156 2.82 9.38 9.24
N MET A 157 1.86 9.94 9.97
CA MET A 157 1.87 11.32 10.45
C MET A 157 1.33 11.36 11.88
N ASP A 158 1.90 12.22 12.72
CA ASP A 158 1.43 12.36 14.09
C ASP A 158 0.36 13.46 14.19
N PRO A 159 -0.72 13.24 14.97
CA PRO A 159 -1.65 14.31 15.31
C PRO A 159 -0.95 15.46 16.03
N ARG A 160 -1.39 16.70 15.77
CA ARG A 160 -0.81 17.91 16.38
C ARG A 160 -0.96 17.93 17.91
N GLU A 161 -2.00 17.32 18.43
CA GLU A 161 -2.30 17.26 19.86
C GLU A 161 -2.45 15.81 20.33
N ALA A 162 -1.88 15.55 21.50
CA ALA A 162 -1.93 14.22 22.14
C ALA A 162 -2.98 14.12 23.26
N SER A 163 -3.79 15.16 23.46
CA SER A 163 -4.76 15.18 24.57
C SER A 163 -5.88 14.16 24.32
N PRO A 164 -6.34 13.43 25.36
CA PRO A 164 -7.44 12.48 25.21
C PRO A 164 -8.71 13.12 24.63
N ALA A 165 -8.98 14.38 25.00
CA ALA A 165 -10.12 15.13 24.50
C ALA A 165 -10.05 15.40 22.99
N TYR A 166 -8.88 15.81 22.50
CA TYR A 166 -8.63 16.05 21.08
C TYR A 166 -8.71 14.75 20.28
N LEU A 167 -7.97 13.71 20.68
CA LEU A 167 -7.90 12.44 19.93
C LEU A 167 -9.29 11.83 19.76
N GLY A 168 -10.07 11.75 20.85
CA GLY A 168 -11.43 11.23 20.77
C GLY A 168 -12.39 12.14 19.98
N ALA A 169 -12.18 13.46 19.97
CA ALA A 169 -12.97 14.36 19.13
C ALA A 169 -12.62 14.20 17.64
N ALA A 170 -11.35 13.97 17.33
CA ALA A 170 -10.87 13.82 15.98
C ALA A 170 -11.42 12.57 15.30
N SER A 171 -11.30 11.41 15.94
CA SER A 171 -11.89 10.16 15.42
C SER A 171 -13.42 10.25 15.30
N SER A 172 -14.09 10.85 16.29
CA SER A 172 -15.54 11.06 16.25
C SER A 172 -15.97 11.92 15.07
N ALA A 173 -15.17 12.92 14.67
CA ALA A 173 -15.47 13.77 13.53
C ALA A 173 -15.32 13.04 12.19
N VAL A 174 -14.33 12.15 12.06
CA VAL A 174 -14.17 11.27 10.89
C VAL A 174 -15.43 10.43 10.69
N LEU A 175 -15.82 9.65 11.70
CA LEU A 175 -17.03 8.81 11.62
C LEU A 175 -18.29 9.65 11.40
N ARG A 176 -18.45 10.77 12.12
CA ARG A 176 -19.60 11.66 11.97
C ARG A 176 -19.72 12.22 10.56
N SER A 177 -18.60 12.54 9.89
CA SER A 177 -18.63 13.02 8.51
C SER A 177 -19.26 12.02 7.55
N MET A 178 -19.09 10.73 7.81
CA MET A 178 -19.74 9.64 7.06
C MET A 178 -21.22 9.52 7.44
N GLN A 179 -21.50 9.52 8.75
CA GLN A 179 -22.84 9.36 9.30
C GLN A 179 -23.82 10.50 8.97
N MET A 180 -23.33 11.65 8.54
CA MET A 180 -24.17 12.72 7.98
C MET A 180 -24.88 12.33 6.69
N VAL A 181 -24.37 11.32 5.96
CA VAL A 181 -24.93 10.85 4.69
C VAL A 181 -25.45 9.41 4.83
N ASP A 182 -24.72 8.56 5.55
CA ASP A 182 -25.08 7.17 5.79
C ASP A 182 -25.07 6.85 7.29
N LYS A 183 -26.27 6.79 7.88
CA LYS A 183 -26.45 6.54 9.33
C LYS A 183 -25.86 5.21 9.79
N ASP A 184 -25.68 4.24 8.89
CA ASP A 184 -25.16 2.90 9.16
C ASP A 184 -23.69 2.76 8.75
N ALA A 185 -23.00 3.89 8.51
CA ALA A 185 -21.60 3.92 8.11
C ALA A 185 -20.67 3.23 9.12
N VAL A 186 -19.84 2.33 8.57
CA VAL A 186 -18.73 1.67 9.24
C VAL A 186 -17.43 2.24 8.69
N TRP A 187 -16.60 2.78 9.58
CA TRP A 187 -15.26 3.24 9.23
C TRP A 187 -14.30 2.04 9.18
N LEU A 188 -13.68 1.82 8.02
CA LEU A 188 -12.56 0.90 7.86
C LEU A 188 -11.24 1.68 7.99
N MET A 189 -10.45 1.39 9.03
CA MET A 189 -9.22 2.15 9.35
C MET A 189 -7.99 1.26 9.29
N GLN A 190 -6.87 1.75 8.75
CA GLN A 190 -5.59 1.06 8.84
C GLN A 190 -5.02 1.19 10.26
N GLY A 191 -4.65 0.06 10.88
CA GLY A 191 -4.00 0.03 12.20
C GLY A 191 -2.52 0.41 12.19
N TRP A 192 -1.92 0.64 11.01
CA TRP A 192 -0.48 0.92 10.83
C TRP A 192 0.02 2.11 11.65
N LEU A 193 -0.80 3.16 11.77
CA LEU A 193 -0.43 4.35 12.54
C LEU A 193 -0.02 4.02 13.98
N PHE A 194 -0.64 3.00 14.59
CA PHE A 194 -0.35 2.59 15.97
C PHE A 194 1.00 1.88 16.15
N SER A 195 1.60 1.35 15.08
CA SER A 195 2.94 0.73 15.11
C SER A 195 4.03 1.65 14.54
N PHE A 196 3.65 2.68 13.79
CA PHE A 196 4.58 3.52 13.04
C PHE A 196 5.39 4.49 13.91
N SER A 197 4.73 5.21 14.83
CA SER A 197 5.36 6.28 15.62
C SER A 197 5.24 6.03 17.12
N ARG A 198 6.25 6.48 17.87
CA ARG A 198 6.24 6.54 19.34
C ARG A 198 5.15 7.45 19.92
N PHE A 199 4.49 8.25 19.07
CA PHE A 199 3.32 9.02 19.47
C PHE A 199 2.21 8.11 20.00
N TRP A 200 1.98 6.96 19.38
CA TRP A 200 0.85 6.09 19.72
C TRP A 200 1.15 5.18 20.91
N THR A 201 0.99 5.73 22.12
CA THR A 201 0.90 4.92 23.35
C THR A 201 -0.45 4.22 23.44
N LEU A 202 -0.54 3.14 24.23
CA LEU A 202 -1.80 2.43 24.46
C LEU A 202 -2.93 3.37 24.93
N SER A 203 -2.63 4.30 25.84
CA SER A 203 -3.61 5.30 26.32
C SER A 203 -4.07 6.29 25.25
N ARG A 204 -3.22 6.64 24.28
CA ARG A 204 -3.58 7.53 23.16
C ARG A 204 -4.40 6.78 22.12
N MET A 205 -4.03 5.53 21.85
CA MET A 205 -4.84 4.61 21.04
C MET A 205 -6.24 4.45 21.64
N GLU A 206 -6.34 4.21 22.96
CA GLU A 206 -7.62 4.12 23.68
C GLU A 206 -8.42 5.42 23.54
N SER A 207 -7.78 6.57 23.77
CA SER A 207 -8.43 7.88 23.66
C SER A 207 -8.97 8.15 22.26
N TYR A 208 -8.28 7.66 21.23
CA TYR A 208 -8.69 7.82 19.83
C TYR A 208 -9.86 6.89 19.48
N LEU A 209 -9.87 5.65 19.96
CA LEU A 209 -10.87 4.65 19.53
C LEU A 209 -12.11 4.59 20.43
N SER A 210 -11.96 4.70 21.75
CA SER A 210 -13.02 4.38 22.73
C SER A 210 -14.30 5.21 22.67
N ARG A 211 -14.30 6.35 21.96
CA ARG A 211 -15.51 7.18 21.77
C ARG A 211 -16.38 6.73 20.60
N LEU A 212 -15.88 5.83 19.77
CA LEU A 212 -16.61 5.32 18.62
C LEU A 212 -17.53 4.17 19.07
N PRO A 213 -18.73 4.02 18.48
CA PRO A 213 -19.52 2.82 18.68
C PRO A 213 -18.76 1.58 18.17
N TYR A 214 -18.82 0.48 18.92
CA TYR A 214 -18.03 -0.73 18.64
C TYR A 214 -18.28 -1.30 17.24
N GLU A 215 -19.53 -1.23 16.77
CA GLU A 215 -19.98 -1.72 15.47
C GLU A 215 -19.70 -0.77 14.29
N SER A 216 -19.28 0.47 14.57
CA SER A 216 -19.04 1.50 13.55
C SER A 216 -17.58 1.64 13.13
N LEU A 217 -16.68 0.79 13.64
CA LEU A 217 -15.27 0.77 13.29
C LEU A 217 -14.78 -0.66 13.07
N ILE A 218 -14.11 -0.88 11.94
CA ILE A 218 -13.30 -2.07 11.67
C ILE A 218 -11.84 -1.62 11.52
N VAL A 219 -10.95 -2.13 12.37
CA VAL A 219 -9.51 -1.88 12.25
C VAL A 219 -8.84 -2.98 11.45
N LEU A 220 -8.11 -2.61 10.39
CA LEU A 220 -7.20 -3.52 9.70
C LEU A 220 -5.92 -3.63 10.53
N ASP A 221 -5.71 -4.74 11.24
CA ASP A 221 -4.41 -5.00 11.88
C ASP A 221 -3.39 -5.34 10.80
N LEU A 222 -2.81 -4.28 10.23
CA LEU A 222 -2.29 -4.27 8.87
C LEU A 222 -1.17 -5.28 8.65
N TYR A 223 -0.33 -5.52 9.67
CA TYR A 223 0.86 -6.37 9.63
C TYR A 223 0.80 -7.46 10.71
N ALA A 224 -0.36 -8.10 10.89
CA ALA A 224 -0.64 -8.99 12.01
C ALA A 224 0.23 -10.26 12.03
N GLU A 225 0.77 -10.69 10.89
CA GLU A 225 1.65 -11.86 10.81
C GLU A 225 3.06 -11.60 11.36
N VAL A 226 3.46 -10.33 11.51
CA VAL A 226 4.79 -9.97 12.06
C VAL A 226 4.69 -9.13 13.31
N SER A 227 3.81 -8.14 13.33
CA SER A 227 3.66 -7.19 14.44
C SER A 227 2.19 -6.97 14.78
N PRO A 228 1.51 -7.97 15.37
CA PRO A 228 0.10 -7.85 15.73
C PRO A 228 -0.11 -6.74 16.77
N GLN A 229 -1.00 -5.81 16.47
CA GLN A 229 -1.39 -4.75 17.40
C GLN A 229 -2.59 -5.17 18.26
N TRP A 230 -3.41 -6.10 17.78
CA TRP A 230 -4.58 -6.60 18.50
C TRP A 230 -4.23 -7.19 19.88
N GLU A 231 -3.10 -7.89 19.99
CA GLU A 231 -2.65 -8.52 21.25
C GLU A 231 -2.31 -7.49 22.34
N LYS A 232 -1.80 -6.33 21.94
CA LYS A 232 -1.34 -5.28 22.87
C LYS A 232 -2.46 -4.31 23.25
N SER A 233 -3.52 -4.27 22.43
CA SER A 233 -4.56 -3.23 22.48
C SER A 233 -5.90 -3.71 23.02
N GLN A 234 -5.95 -4.90 23.64
CA GLN A 234 -7.21 -5.54 24.04
C GLN A 234 -8.18 -5.62 22.86
N GLU A 235 -7.68 -6.09 21.71
CA GLU A 235 -8.45 -6.19 20.47
C GLU A 235 -8.99 -4.83 20.02
N PHE A 236 -8.10 -3.83 19.96
CA PHE A 236 -8.46 -2.45 19.63
C PHE A 236 -9.57 -1.88 20.53
N PHE A 237 -9.49 -2.17 21.83
CA PHE A 237 -10.49 -1.81 22.84
C PHE A 237 -11.88 -2.32 22.45
N HIS A 238 -11.95 -3.61 22.10
CA HIS A 238 -13.16 -4.35 21.72
C HIS A 238 -13.81 -3.94 20.38
N HIS A 239 -13.20 -3.06 19.60
CA HIS A 239 -13.69 -2.76 18.25
C HIS A 239 -13.46 -3.95 17.31
N GLN A 240 -14.25 -4.00 16.25
CA GLN A 240 -14.09 -5.03 15.23
C GLN A 240 -12.73 -4.88 14.54
N TRP A 241 -12.10 -5.99 14.17
CA TRP A 241 -10.82 -5.96 13.46
C TRP A 241 -10.62 -7.13 12.51
N ILE A 242 -9.71 -6.96 11.55
CA ILE A 242 -9.36 -7.96 10.54
C ILE A 242 -7.88 -8.30 10.69
N TYR A 243 -7.58 -9.59 10.80
CA TYR A 243 -6.22 -10.11 10.74
C TYR A 243 -5.68 -9.96 9.32
N CYS A 244 -4.72 -9.06 9.09
CA CYS A 244 -4.18 -8.83 7.75
C CYS A 244 -2.78 -9.42 7.60
N VAL A 245 -2.53 -9.95 6.40
CA VAL A 245 -1.19 -10.35 5.95
C VAL A 245 -0.65 -9.26 5.03
N LEU A 246 0.31 -8.46 5.52
CA LEU A 246 0.97 -7.41 4.75
C LEU A 246 1.98 -8.02 3.79
N HIS A 247 2.91 -8.83 4.31
CA HIS A 247 3.92 -9.59 3.60
C HIS A 247 4.91 -8.80 2.73
N ASN A 248 4.43 -8.06 1.73
CA ASN A 248 5.24 -7.39 0.72
C ASN A 248 5.20 -5.87 0.87
N PHE A 249 6.37 -5.26 0.71
CA PHE A 249 6.60 -3.82 0.75
C PHE A 249 7.22 -3.38 -0.58
N GLY A 250 6.74 -2.26 -1.14
CA GLY A 250 7.20 -1.67 -2.39
C GLY A 250 6.97 -2.51 -3.65
N GLY A 251 6.27 -3.64 -3.58
CA GLY A 251 6.25 -4.62 -4.68
C GLY A 251 7.63 -5.21 -4.93
N SER A 252 8.50 -5.25 -3.92
CA SER A 252 9.87 -5.77 -4.06
C SER A 252 9.83 -7.27 -4.38
N LEU A 253 10.74 -7.71 -5.25
CA LEU A 253 10.86 -9.11 -5.65
C LEU A 253 11.86 -9.85 -4.76
N GLY A 254 11.74 -11.17 -4.74
CA GLY A 254 12.48 -12.06 -3.84
C GLY A 254 11.56 -13.12 -3.24
N MET A 255 12.11 -14.30 -2.95
CA MET A 255 11.35 -15.36 -2.28
C MET A 255 11.36 -15.11 -0.78
N ARG A 256 10.19 -14.92 -0.18
CA ARG A 256 10.02 -14.81 1.28
C ARG A 256 8.61 -15.25 1.68
N GLY A 257 8.49 -15.77 2.89
CA GLY A 257 7.22 -15.89 3.60
C GLY A 257 7.39 -16.48 5.00
N ASP A 258 6.28 -16.49 5.73
CA ASP A 258 6.16 -17.12 7.04
C ASP A 258 4.91 -18.01 7.03
N LEU A 259 5.02 -19.17 6.37
CA LEU A 259 3.87 -20.05 6.17
C LEU A 259 3.37 -20.63 7.50
N ASP A 260 4.26 -20.88 8.46
CA ASP A 260 3.89 -21.38 9.79
C ASP A 260 2.99 -20.39 10.54
N THR A 261 3.38 -19.12 10.58
CA THR A 261 2.58 -18.09 11.24
C THR A 261 1.25 -17.90 10.53
N ILE A 262 1.23 -17.89 9.19
CA ILE A 262 -0.02 -17.70 8.45
C ILE A 262 -0.96 -18.90 8.64
N ALA A 263 -0.44 -20.12 8.68
CA ALA A 263 -1.22 -21.35 8.87
C ALA A 263 -1.85 -21.48 10.28
N THR A 264 -1.42 -20.65 11.23
CA THR A 264 -1.81 -20.76 12.65
C THR A 264 -2.44 -19.48 13.22
N GLY A 265 -1.88 -18.31 12.88
CA GLY A 265 -2.23 -17.00 13.42
C GLY A 265 -3.72 -16.66 13.37
N PRO A 266 -4.39 -16.73 12.20
CA PRO A 266 -5.82 -16.46 12.10
C PRO A 266 -6.70 -17.37 12.97
N VAL A 267 -6.32 -18.65 13.13
CA VAL A 267 -7.07 -19.61 13.96
C VAL A 267 -6.90 -19.26 15.44
N VAL A 268 -5.67 -19.00 15.88
CA VAL A 268 -5.37 -18.59 17.25
C VAL A 268 -6.03 -17.26 17.60
N ALA A 269 -6.01 -16.30 16.67
CA ALA A 269 -6.70 -15.03 16.82
C ALA A 269 -8.20 -15.24 17.02
N ARG A 270 -8.84 -16.09 16.20
CA ARG A 270 -10.28 -16.40 16.33
C ARG A 270 -10.64 -17.08 17.64
N GLU A 271 -9.76 -17.93 18.18
CA GLU A 271 -9.99 -18.59 19.48
C GLU A 271 -9.86 -17.63 20.67
N LYS A 272 -8.97 -16.64 20.58
CA LYS A 272 -8.67 -15.69 21.65
C LYS A 272 -9.48 -14.41 21.59
N SER A 273 -9.96 -14.04 20.41
CA SER A 273 -10.60 -12.76 20.14
C SER A 273 -12.12 -12.89 20.14
N HIS A 274 -12.79 -11.88 20.70
CA HIS A 274 -14.23 -11.71 20.64
C HIS A 274 -14.68 -10.75 19.53
N SER A 275 -13.77 -9.95 18.97
CA SER A 275 -14.08 -8.93 17.96
C SER A 275 -13.36 -9.11 16.61
N LEU A 276 -12.65 -10.23 16.39
CA LEU A 276 -12.13 -10.59 15.07
C LEU A 276 -13.28 -10.89 14.10
N VAL A 277 -13.34 -10.15 12.99
CA VAL A 277 -14.42 -10.29 11.98
C VAL A 277 -13.94 -10.77 10.61
N GLY A 278 -12.63 -10.96 10.41
CA GLY A 278 -12.14 -11.49 9.13
C GLY A 278 -10.63 -11.68 9.03
N VAL A 279 -10.22 -12.18 7.86
CA VAL A 279 -8.82 -12.31 7.42
C VAL A 279 -8.66 -11.53 6.12
N GLY A 280 -7.57 -10.79 5.98
CA GLY A 280 -7.34 -9.87 4.87
C GLY A 280 -5.92 -9.94 4.30
N LEU A 281 -5.74 -9.38 3.11
CA LEU A 281 -4.45 -9.15 2.46
C LEU A 281 -4.24 -7.65 2.32
N THR A 282 -3.05 -7.17 2.66
CA THR A 282 -2.73 -5.73 2.72
C THR A 282 -1.40 -5.40 2.05
N MET A 283 -0.85 -6.33 1.26
CA MET A 283 0.41 -6.18 0.55
C MET A 283 0.49 -4.91 -0.32
N GLU A 284 1.64 -4.24 -0.30
CA GLU A 284 1.84 -3.03 -1.10
C GLU A 284 1.96 -3.33 -2.59
N GLY A 285 2.41 -4.53 -2.95
CA GLY A 285 2.49 -5.01 -4.33
C GLY A 285 2.14 -6.48 -4.47
N ILE A 286 1.53 -6.82 -5.60
CA ILE A 286 1.15 -8.18 -5.99
C ILE A 286 2.15 -8.78 -6.99
N PHE A 287 1.82 -9.92 -7.60
CA PHE A 287 2.65 -10.65 -8.59
C PHE A 287 3.96 -11.25 -8.06
N GLN A 288 3.95 -11.70 -6.80
CA GLN A 288 5.07 -12.44 -6.20
C GLN A 288 4.57 -13.41 -5.12
N ASN A 289 5.42 -14.35 -4.70
CA ASN A 289 5.21 -15.27 -3.56
C ASN A 289 3.78 -15.87 -3.44
N TYR A 290 3.22 -16.36 -4.56
CA TYR A 290 1.81 -16.75 -4.66
C TYR A 290 1.32 -17.72 -3.57
N ILE A 291 2.17 -18.62 -3.08
CA ILE A 291 1.83 -19.57 -2.01
C ILE A 291 1.45 -18.88 -0.69
N VAL A 292 2.06 -17.73 -0.39
CA VAL A 292 1.78 -16.95 0.83
C VAL A 292 0.35 -16.43 0.80
N TYR A 293 -0.05 -15.86 -0.33
CA TYR A 293 -1.39 -15.30 -0.52
C TYR A 293 -2.46 -16.37 -0.65
N ASP A 294 -2.15 -17.48 -1.32
CA ASP A 294 -3.04 -18.63 -1.43
C ASP A 294 -3.34 -19.22 -0.03
N LEU A 295 -2.31 -19.44 0.78
CA LEU A 295 -2.47 -19.91 2.17
C LEU A 295 -3.28 -18.91 3.00
N ALA A 296 -2.91 -17.63 3.00
CA ALA A 296 -3.59 -16.60 3.78
C ALA A 296 -5.10 -16.51 3.45
N LEU A 297 -5.48 -16.64 2.18
CA LEU A 297 -6.88 -16.66 1.76
C LEU A 297 -7.60 -17.94 2.17
N SER A 298 -6.91 -19.09 2.14
CA SER A 298 -7.48 -20.36 2.59
C SER A 298 -7.86 -20.33 4.08
N MET A 299 -7.17 -19.53 4.89
CA MET A 299 -7.40 -19.43 6.34
C MET A 299 -8.78 -18.88 6.70
N ALA A 300 -9.46 -18.16 5.80
CA ALA A 300 -10.85 -17.76 5.99
C ALA A 300 -11.81 -18.96 6.13
N TRP A 301 -11.42 -20.13 5.65
CA TRP A 301 -12.18 -21.38 5.68
C TRP A 301 -11.62 -22.42 6.66
N ALA A 302 -10.45 -22.14 7.27
CA ALA A 302 -9.78 -23.08 8.15
C ALA A 302 -10.38 -23.05 9.56
N ASN A 303 -10.87 -24.20 10.04
CA ASN A 303 -11.40 -24.34 11.41
C ASN A 303 -10.32 -24.69 12.44
N SER A 304 -9.17 -25.22 11.98
CA SER A 304 -8.02 -25.60 12.80
C SER A 304 -6.74 -25.16 12.10
N GLN A 305 -5.61 -25.25 12.81
CA GLN A 305 -4.29 -25.01 12.24
C GLN A 305 -4.05 -25.89 11.00
N VAL A 306 -3.47 -25.31 9.95
CA VAL A 306 -3.15 -26.01 8.70
C VAL A 306 -1.75 -26.63 8.80
N ASN A 307 -1.59 -27.87 8.34
CA ASN A 307 -0.28 -28.50 8.23
C ASN A 307 0.47 -27.93 7.03
N VAL A 308 1.52 -27.13 7.29
CA VAL A 308 2.27 -26.42 6.24
C VAL A 308 2.89 -27.38 5.22
N THR A 309 3.51 -28.47 5.66
CA THR A 309 4.15 -29.43 4.75
C THR A 309 3.14 -30.12 3.82
N GLU A 310 1.96 -30.47 4.34
CA GLU A 310 0.86 -31.01 3.52
C GLU A 310 0.29 -29.95 2.57
N TYR A 311 0.16 -28.71 3.03
CA TYR A 311 -0.29 -27.58 2.21
C TYR A 311 0.67 -27.31 1.05
N VAL A 312 1.97 -27.19 1.32
CA VAL A 312 3.01 -26.94 0.31
C VAL A 312 3.02 -28.05 -0.74
N ARG A 313 2.93 -29.32 -0.32
CA ARG A 313 2.81 -30.46 -1.24
C ARG A 313 1.58 -30.30 -2.14
N SER A 314 0.43 -30.00 -1.55
CA SER A 314 -0.84 -29.85 -2.27
C SER A 314 -0.81 -28.67 -3.25
N PHE A 315 -0.25 -27.54 -2.83
CA PHE A 315 -0.04 -26.35 -3.67
C PHE A 315 0.84 -26.67 -4.88
N ALA A 316 1.98 -27.34 -4.66
CA ALA A 316 2.91 -27.70 -5.73
C ALA A 316 2.26 -28.64 -6.76
N VAL A 317 1.53 -29.66 -6.31
CA VAL A 317 0.83 -30.61 -7.19
C VAL A 317 -0.29 -29.90 -7.96
N GLY A 318 -1.11 -29.09 -7.29
CA GLY A 318 -2.20 -28.35 -7.91
C GLY A 318 -1.72 -27.34 -8.96
N ARG A 319 -0.54 -26.73 -8.74
CA ARG A 319 0.02 -25.73 -9.65
C ARG A 319 0.67 -26.32 -10.90
N TYR A 320 1.35 -27.45 -10.80
CA TYR A 320 2.23 -27.95 -11.89
C TYR A 320 1.70 -29.17 -12.65
N ILE A 321 0.56 -29.74 -12.26
CA ILE A 321 -0.18 -30.84 -12.94
C ILE A 321 0.74 -31.78 -13.73
N SER A 322 1.57 -32.55 -13.03
CA SER A 322 2.46 -33.53 -13.65
C SER A 322 1.86 -34.93 -13.58
N GLN A 323 2.08 -35.76 -14.61
CA GLN A 323 1.70 -37.19 -14.60
C GLN A 323 2.88 -38.12 -14.25
N SER A 324 4.11 -37.60 -14.18
CA SER A 324 5.32 -38.39 -13.92
C SER A 324 5.67 -38.43 -12.43
N SER A 325 5.83 -39.64 -11.87
CA SER A 325 6.28 -39.86 -10.48
C SER A 325 7.68 -39.29 -10.22
N THR A 326 8.58 -39.33 -11.20
CA THR A 326 9.92 -38.74 -11.11
C THR A 326 9.85 -37.22 -10.98
N THR A 327 8.97 -36.57 -11.76
CA THR A 327 8.81 -35.11 -11.68
C THR A 327 8.20 -34.70 -10.33
N HIS A 328 7.23 -35.47 -9.82
CA HIS A 328 6.70 -35.24 -8.47
C HIS A 328 7.78 -35.32 -7.40
N HIS A 329 8.67 -36.32 -7.45
CA HIS A 329 9.76 -36.45 -6.48
C HIS A 329 10.67 -35.21 -6.44
N TYR A 330 11.07 -34.69 -7.60
CA TYR A 330 11.92 -33.48 -7.65
C TYR A 330 11.16 -32.21 -7.24
N LEU A 331 9.88 -32.09 -7.61
CA LEU A 331 9.03 -30.98 -7.17
C LEU A 331 8.87 -30.96 -5.65
N GLU A 332 8.54 -32.10 -5.04
CA GLU A 332 8.42 -32.19 -3.58
C GLU A 332 9.72 -31.82 -2.88
N ARG A 333 10.87 -32.31 -3.36
CA ARG A 333 12.17 -31.96 -2.79
C ARG A 333 12.48 -30.47 -2.92
N ALA A 334 12.22 -29.87 -4.08
CA ALA A 334 12.46 -28.45 -4.31
C ALA A 334 11.57 -27.59 -3.39
N TRP A 335 10.27 -27.89 -3.32
CA TRP A 335 9.34 -27.16 -2.46
C TRP A 335 9.61 -27.35 -0.98
N ASN A 336 10.05 -28.54 -0.55
CA ASN A 336 10.50 -28.75 0.83
C ASN A 336 11.71 -27.87 1.19
N VAL A 337 12.65 -27.67 0.25
CA VAL A 337 13.75 -26.73 0.46
C VAL A 337 13.23 -25.30 0.60
N LEU A 338 12.31 -24.86 -0.26
CA LEU A 338 11.73 -23.51 -0.18
C LEU A 338 10.94 -23.29 1.10
N GLU A 339 10.08 -24.25 1.46
CA GLU A 339 9.29 -24.28 2.71
C GLU A 339 10.19 -24.10 3.92
N THR A 340 11.26 -24.89 4.03
CA THR A 340 12.15 -24.90 5.20
C THR A 340 13.23 -23.81 5.17
N SER A 341 13.22 -22.93 4.17
CA SER A 341 14.17 -21.81 4.05
C SER A 341 13.45 -20.47 3.87
N VAL A 342 13.29 -20.02 2.63
CA VAL A 342 12.75 -18.69 2.28
C VAL A 342 11.30 -18.50 2.72
N TYR A 343 10.54 -19.58 2.92
CA TYR A 343 9.15 -19.51 3.41
C TYR A 343 8.99 -19.86 4.91
N ALA A 344 10.09 -20.04 5.64
CA ALA A 344 10.15 -20.23 7.09
C ALA A 344 10.75 -19.04 7.84
N VAL A 345 10.63 -17.83 7.29
CA VAL A 345 11.25 -16.60 7.83
C VAL A 345 10.34 -15.98 8.87
N ARG A 346 10.37 -16.53 10.09
CA ARG A 346 9.38 -16.26 11.14
C ARG A 346 9.43 -14.84 11.70
N HIS A 347 8.28 -14.17 11.72
CA HIS A 347 8.07 -12.83 12.30
C HIS A 347 9.15 -11.80 11.93
N ALA A 348 9.79 -11.97 10.77
CA ALA A 348 10.83 -11.06 10.36
C ALA A 348 10.19 -9.78 9.79
N TYR A 349 10.66 -8.64 10.29
CA TYR A 349 10.20 -7.33 9.85
C TYR A 349 10.68 -6.99 8.43
N GLY A 350 9.87 -6.22 7.71
CA GLY A 350 10.31 -5.42 6.58
C GLY A 350 10.41 -6.11 5.22
N GLY A 351 9.56 -7.10 4.92
CA GLY A 351 9.44 -7.64 3.56
C GLY A 351 10.66 -8.42 3.06
N VAL A 352 10.71 -8.72 1.76
CA VAL A 352 11.74 -9.54 1.11
C VAL A 352 13.17 -9.04 1.36
N THR A 353 14.13 -9.97 1.38
CA THR A 353 15.56 -9.65 1.35
C THR A 353 15.88 -9.00 0.00
N LYS A 354 16.48 -7.81 -0.01
CA LYS A 354 16.78 -7.09 -1.26
C LYS A 354 18.00 -7.66 -1.95
N ASP A 355 17.91 -7.88 -3.25
CA ASP A 355 19.06 -8.13 -4.11
C ASP A 355 19.98 -6.90 -4.11
N ILE A 356 21.28 -7.16 -3.97
CA ILE A 356 22.33 -6.14 -3.98
C ILE A 356 22.31 -5.30 -5.26
N VAL A 357 21.92 -5.90 -6.40
CA VAL A 357 21.80 -5.25 -7.72
C VAL A 357 20.79 -4.10 -7.68
N CYS A 358 19.72 -4.25 -6.90
CA CYS A 358 18.67 -3.24 -6.80
C CYS A 358 19.07 -2.06 -5.90
N LEU A 359 20.12 -2.20 -5.08
CA LEU A 359 20.53 -1.19 -4.13
C LEU A 359 21.52 -0.21 -4.72
N ARG A 360 21.45 1.05 -4.28
CA ARG A 360 22.47 2.04 -4.64
C ARG A 360 23.85 1.60 -4.10
N PRO A 361 24.86 1.41 -4.96
CA PRO A 361 26.20 1.01 -4.56
C PRO A 361 26.80 2.00 -3.55
N ARG A 362 27.40 1.44 -2.50
CA ARG A 362 28.22 2.14 -1.51
C ARG A 362 29.09 1.13 -0.78
N TRP A 363 30.18 1.59 -0.20
CA TRP A 363 30.98 0.76 0.71
C TRP A 363 30.13 0.35 1.93
N TYR A 364 30.30 -0.89 2.41
CA TYR A 364 29.57 -1.45 3.55
C TYR A 364 28.04 -1.50 3.34
N LEU A 365 27.62 -2.05 2.19
CA LEU A 365 26.20 -2.21 1.80
C LEU A 365 25.49 -3.32 2.61
N ILE A 366 25.44 -3.16 3.93
CA ILE A 366 24.69 -4.03 4.83
C ILE A 366 23.47 -3.27 5.35
N GLN A 367 22.29 -3.85 5.12
CA GLN A 367 21.02 -3.43 5.68
C GLN A 367 20.46 -4.63 6.47
N ALA A 368 20.27 -4.48 7.77
CA ALA A 368 19.97 -5.60 8.67
C ALA A 368 18.52 -5.63 9.17
N SER A 369 17.75 -4.55 9.01
CA SER A 369 16.42 -4.42 9.63
C SER A 369 15.28 -4.54 8.62
N PHE A 370 14.98 -3.45 7.91
CA PHE A 370 13.94 -3.40 6.89
C PHE A 370 14.52 -3.86 5.56
N MET A 371 13.88 -4.78 4.83
CA MET A 371 14.36 -5.33 3.55
C MET A 371 15.86 -5.67 3.58
N PRO A 372 16.29 -6.64 4.40
CA PRO A 372 17.69 -6.83 4.73
C PRO A 372 18.50 -7.36 3.54
N THR A 373 19.82 -7.32 3.65
CA THR A 373 20.77 -7.61 2.56
C THR A 373 21.92 -8.50 3.05
N GLU A 374 21.69 -9.38 4.04
CA GLU A 374 22.65 -10.06 4.96
C GLU A 374 23.81 -10.88 4.35
N LEU A 375 24.21 -10.60 3.11
CA LEU A 375 25.52 -10.90 2.58
C LEU A 375 26.49 -9.80 3.05
N SER A 376 27.36 -10.09 4.01
CA SER A 376 28.51 -9.24 4.28
C SER A 376 29.48 -9.31 3.08
N HIS A 377 29.89 -8.17 2.54
CA HIS A 377 30.77 -8.10 1.37
C HIS A 377 32.15 -7.54 1.77
N ASP A 378 33.21 -8.25 1.42
CA ASP A 378 34.58 -7.73 1.47
C ASP A 378 34.81 -6.80 0.26
N TYR A 379 35.13 -5.53 0.52
CA TYR A 379 35.27 -4.50 -0.51
C TYR A 379 36.44 -4.75 -1.46
N GLU A 380 37.55 -5.31 -0.97
CA GLU A 380 38.72 -5.61 -1.80
C GLU A 380 38.38 -6.76 -2.73
N ARG A 381 37.67 -7.76 -2.20
CA ARG A 381 37.18 -8.89 -2.99
C ARG A 381 36.14 -8.47 -4.02
N LEU A 382 35.22 -7.55 -3.68
CA LEU A 382 34.24 -7.01 -4.61
C LEU A 382 34.91 -6.24 -5.74
N THR A 383 35.86 -5.35 -5.39
CA THR A 383 36.62 -4.57 -6.37
C THR A 383 37.38 -5.49 -7.33
N ALA A 384 38.09 -6.49 -6.81
CA ALA A 384 38.79 -7.51 -7.61
C ALA A 384 37.85 -8.38 -8.47
N LYS A 385 36.55 -8.40 -8.17
CA LYS A 385 35.52 -9.19 -8.84
C LYS A 385 34.47 -8.34 -9.57
N THR A 386 34.76 -7.07 -9.82
CA THR A 386 33.84 -6.13 -10.48
C THR A 386 33.40 -6.65 -11.85
N ALA A 387 34.33 -7.14 -12.67
CA ALA A 387 33.99 -7.71 -13.97
C ALA A 387 33.06 -8.93 -13.86
N ASP A 388 33.34 -9.83 -12.91
CA ASP A 388 32.50 -11.01 -12.66
C ASP A 388 31.10 -10.61 -12.16
N LEU A 389 30.99 -9.55 -11.35
CA LEU A 389 29.70 -9.03 -10.88
C LEU A 389 28.87 -8.45 -12.03
N LEU A 390 29.47 -7.61 -12.87
CA LEU A 390 28.79 -6.99 -14.01
C LEU A 390 28.35 -8.04 -15.05
N ASP A 391 29.17 -9.09 -15.25
CA ASP A 391 28.82 -10.26 -16.07
C ASP A 391 27.58 -10.97 -15.51
N ARG A 392 27.55 -11.22 -14.19
CA ARG A 392 26.38 -11.82 -13.53
C ARG A 392 25.13 -10.96 -13.57
N MET A 393 25.26 -9.63 -13.49
CA MET A 393 24.12 -8.72 -13.69
C MET A 393 23.59 -8.78 -15.12
N THR A 394 24.47 -8.96 -16.10
CA THR A 394 24.10 -9.14 -17.51
C THR A 394 23.37 -10.47 -17.72
N ASP A 395 23.87 -11.56 -17.13
CA ASP A 395 23.18 -12.86 -17.09
C ASP A 395 21.79 -12.75 -16.45
N LEU A 396 21.69 -12.01 -15.35
CA LEU A 396 20.42 -11.76 -14.66
C LEU A 396 19.43 -11.00 -15.55
N ASP A 397 19.86 -9.91 -16.21
CA ASP A 397 19.01 -9.16 -17.14
C ASP A 397 18.50 -10.06 -18.28
N LEU A 398 19.38 -10.90 -18.85
CA LEU A 398 19.00 -11.85 -19.90
C LEU A 398 17.98 -12.89 -19.40
N LEU A 399 18.19 -13.45 -18.19
CA LEU A 399 17.29 -14.43 -17.60
C LEU A 399 15.91 -13.81 -17.33
N LEU A 400 15.84 -12.61 -16.77
CA LEU A 400 14.58 -11.93 -16.47
C LEU A 400 13.79 -11.60 -17.76
N ASN A 401 14.51 -11.32 -18.86
CA ASN A 401 13.91 -11.16 -20.19
C ASN A 401 13.39 -12.47 -20.81
N THR A 402 13.36 -13.59 -20.09
CA THR A 402 12.71 -14.83 -20.57
C THR A 402 11.22 -14.93 -20.19
N ASN A 403 10.73 -14.04 -19.33
CA ASN A 403 9.33 -14.04 -18.88
C ASN A 403 8.79 -12.60 -18.79
N GLN A 404 7.63 -12.36 -19.42
CA GLN A 404 6.98 -11.05 -19.47
C GLN A 404 6.68 -10.44 -18.09
N ASP A 405 6.45 -11.26 -17.07
CA ASP A 405 6.15 -10.81 -15.70
C ASP A 405 7.38 -10.20 -15.01
N PHE A 406 8.57 -10.42 -15.58
CA PHE A 406 9.85 -9.90 -15.11
C PHE A 406 10.47 -8.91 -16.10
N MET A 407 9.69 -8.33 -17.03
CA MET A 407 10.20 -7.36 -18.00
C MET A 407 9.75 -5.94 -17.66
N LEU A 408 10.66 -4.97 -17.83
CA LEU A 408 10.34 -3.55 -17.74
C LEU A 408 9.40 -3.10 -18.88
N GLY A 409 9.54 -3.68 -20.07
CA GLY A 409 8.79 -3.28 -21.27
C GLY A 409 7.27 -3.29 -21.09
N PRO A 410 6.66 -4.39 -20.64
CA PRO A 410 5.23 -4.46 -20.32
C PRO A 410 4.75 -3.38 -19.35
N TRP A 411 5.47 -3.16 -18.24
CA TRP A 411 5.13 -2.11 -17.27
C TRP A 411 5.07 -0.71 -17.91
N LEU A 412 6.07 -0.37 -18.72
CA LEU A 412 6.12 0.94 -19.39
C LEU A 412 5.08 1.07 -20.50
N ARG A 413 4.82 0.00 -21.24
CA ARG A 413 3.77 -0.02 -22.26
C ARG A 413 2.40 0.20 -21.63
N ASP A 414 2.12 -0.50 -20.53
CA ASP A 414 0.85 -0.37 -19.82
C ASP A 414 0.71 1.05 -19.24
N ALA A 415 1.79 1.62 -18.68
CA ALA A 415 1.79 3.02 -18.24
C ALA A 415 1.50 4.00 -19.40
N ARG A 416 2.20 3.86 -20.54
CA ARG A 416 1.95 4.71 -21.73
C ARG A 416 0.50 4.59 -22.23
N SER A 417 -0.09 3.38 -22.15
CA SER A 417 -1.47 3.15 -22.59
C SER A 417 -2.52 3.93 -21.78
N LEU A 418 -2.17 4.40 -20.57
CA LEU A 418 -3.05 5.24 -19.76
C LEU A 418 -3.34 6.62 -20.39
N ALA A 419 -2.57 7.02 -21.41
CA ALA A 419 -2.88 8.19 -22.22
C ALA A 419 -4.20 8.05 -23.01
N GLY A 420 -4.68 6.82 -23.23
CA GLY A 420 -5.86 6.51 -24.04
C GLY A 420 -5.56 6.51 -25.55
N GLU A 421 -6.54 6.08 -26.34
CA GLU A 421 -6.41 6.00 -27.81
C GLU A 421 -6.22 7.39 -28.46
N ASP A 422 -6.85 8.42 -27.88
CA ASP A 422 -6.73 9.82 -28.31
C ASP A 422 -5.61 10.59 -27.58
N GLY A 423 -4.80 9.89 -26.76
CA GLY A 423 -3.74 10.50 -25.97
C GLY A 423 -2.56 10.95 -26.83
N ASP A 424 -1.99 12.12 -26.53
CA ASP A 424 -0.77 12.59 -27.19
C ASP A 424 0.50 11.97 -26.58
N ASP A 425 1.62 12.13 -27.29
CA ASP A 425 2.93 11.65 -26.82
C ASP A 425 3.38 12.31 -25.51
N VAL A 426 2.83 13.49 -25.18
CA VAL A 426 3.13 14.20 -23.93
C VAL A 426 2.52 13.47 -22.74
N ALA A 427 1.24 13.09 -22.83
CA ALA A 427 0.54 12.29 -21.82
C ALA A 427 1.17 10.91 -21.68
N ALA A 428 1.50 10.22 -22.78
CA ALA A 428 2.16 8.92 -22.72
C ALA A 428 3.55 9.02 -22.05
N ALA A 429 4.32 10.05 -22.36
CA ALA A 429 5.62 10.29 -21.74
C ALA A 429 5.51 10.72 -20.26
N TYR A 430 4.41 11.37 -19.86
CA TYR A 430 4.09 11.61 -18.45
C TYR A 430 3.92 10.30 -17.69
N PHE A 431 3.05 9.40 -18.15
CA PHE A 431 2.82 8.13 -17.44
C PHE A 431 4.06 7.24 -17.41
N GLU A 432 4.82 7.19 -18.51
CA GLU A 432 6.09 6.46 -18.52
C GLU A 432 7.09 7.03 -17.51
N TYR A 433 7.18 8.36 -17.41
CA TYR A 433 8.04 9.01 -16.43
C TYR A 433 7.64 8.62 -15.00
N GLU A 434 6.35 8.72 -14.67
CA GLU A 434 5.81 8.35 -13.36
C GLU A 434 6.10 6.88 -13.04
N ALA A 435 5.86 5.98 -13.99
CA ALA A 435 6.09 4.55 -13.87
C ALA A 435 7.56 4.19 -13.65
N ARG A 436 8.49 4.86 -14.33
CA ARG A 436 9.94 4.72 -14.10
C ARG A 436 10.36 5.28 -12.76
N ASN A 437 9.81 6.43 -12.38
CA ASN A 437 10.16 7.11 -11.14
C ASN A 437 9.78 6.27 -9.91
N GLN A 438 8.56 5.72 -9.90
CA GLN A 438 8.05 4.90 -8.80
C GLN A 438 8.98 3.72 -8.50
N ILE A 439 9.47 3.01 -9.52
CA ILE A 439 10.32 1.82 -9.36
C ILE A 439 11.82 2.13 -9.24
N THR A 440 12.21 3.41 -9.18
CA THR A 440 13.61 3.84 -9.04
C THR A 440 13.74 4.91 -7.96
N ARG A 441 13.72 6.19 -8.34
CA ARG A 441 14.07 7.32 -7.48
C ARG A 441 13.01 7.67 -6.45
N TRP A 442 11.77 7.26 -6.68
CA TRP A 442 10.64 7.46 -5.79
C TRP A 442 10.49 8.93 -5.37
N GLY A 443 10.24 9.85 -6.30
CA GLY A 443 9.98 11.26 -5.94
C GLY A 443 10.65 12.29 -6.82
N ASP A 444 10.79 13.51 -6.30
CA ASP A 444 11.18 14.70 -7.08
C ASP A 444 12.69 14.89 -7.23
N ASN A 445 13.49 14.14 -6.46
CA ASN A 445 14.93 14.18 -6.50
C ASN A 445 15.55 12.86 -5.98
N ASN A 446 16.85 12.65 -6.19
CA ASN A 446 17.58 11.43 -5.78
C ASN A 446 17.96 11.38 -4.28
N ARG A 447 17.46 12.32 -3.46
CA ARG A 447 17.84 12.52 -2.06
C ARG A 447 16.71 12.26 -1.05
N ASN A 448 15.53 11.87 -1.50
CA ASN A 448 14.48 11.41 -0.59
C ASN A 448 14.82 10.04 0.02
N ALA A 449 14.16 9.69 1.12
CA ALA A 449 14.43 8.47 1.88
C ALA A 449 13.95 7.17 1.19
N LEU A 450 13.25 7.29 0.05
CA LEU A 450 12.54 6.20 -0.62
C LEU A 450 13.19 5.81 -1.96
N SER A 451 14.38 6.31 -2.27
CA SER A 451 15.16 5.81 -3.40
C SER A 451 15.29 4.29 -3.34
N ASP A 452 14.97 3.65 -4.47
CA ASP A 452 14.95 2.21 -4.69
C ASP A 452 13.99 1.45 -3.74
N TYR A 453 13.08 2.13 -3.05
CA TYR A 453 12.08 1.52 -2.15
C TYR A 453 11.27 0.46 -2.90
N ALA A 454 10.71 0.84 -4.05
CA ALA A 454 9.94 -0.02 -4.94
C ALA A 454 10.76 -0.54 -6.15
N GLY A 455 12.07 -0.74 -5.97
CA GLY A 455 12.93 -1.37 -6.98
C GLY A 455 12.40 -2.72 -7.48
N LYS A 456 12.79 -3.12 -8.70
CA LYS A 456 12.33 -4.36 -9.33
C LYS A 456 13.50 -5.08 -10.00
N GLU A 457 13.62 -6.37 -9.76
CA GLU A 457 14.47 -7.27 -10.55
C GLU A 457 13.80 -7.55 -11.89
N TRP A 458 13.77 -6.54 -12.77
CA TRP A 458 13.18 -6.66 -14.10
C TRP A 458 14.23 -6.56 -15.20
N GLY A 459 14.13 -7.45 -16.19
CA GLY A 459 14.86 -7.39 -17.45
C GLY A 459 14.59 -6.08 -18.17
N GLY A 460 15.64 -5.46 -18.67
CA GLY A 460 15.65 -4.08 -19.16
C GLY A 460 15.88 -3.05 -18.07
N LEU A 461 15.34 -3.21 -16.85
CA LEU A 461 15.66 -2.29 -15.74
C LEU A 461 17.05 -2.56 -15.17
N VAL A 462 17.40 -3.84 -14.99
CA VAL A 462 18.75 -4.25 -14.58
C VAL A 462 19.79 -3.72 -15.56
N GLY A 463 19.60 -3.98 -16.86
CA GLY A 463 20.54 -3.57 -17.89
C GLY A 463 20.64 -2.05 -18.12
N SER A 464 19.54 -1.30 -17.99
CA SER A 464 19.52 0.13 -18.34
C SER A 464 19.65 1.09 -17.15
N TYR A 465 19.43 0.64 -15.92
CA TYR A 465 19.47 1.49 -14.72
C TYR A 465 20.47 0.99 -13.68
N TYR A 466 20.43 -0.29 -13.31
CA TYR A 466 21.30 -0.82 -12.25
C TYR A 466 22.75 -1.01 -12.74
N ILE A 467 22.97 -1.67 -13.88
CA ILE A 467 24.34 -1.89 -14.41
C ILE A 467 25.10 -0.56 -14.62
N PRO A 468 24.54 0.49 -15.28
CA PRO A 468 25.26 1.74 -15.46
C PRO A 468 25.55 2.47 -14.14
N ARG A 469 24.66 2.35 -13.15
CA ARG A 469 24.84 2.92 -11.81
C ARG A 469 26.01 2.27 -11.09
N ASP A 470 26.09 0.94 -11.12
CA ASP A 470 27.14 0.15 -10.50
C ASP A 470 28.50 0.37 -11.19
N LEU A 471 28.50 0.42 -12.52
CA LEU A 471 29.68 0.78 -13.30
C LEU A 471 30.20 2.19 -13.01
N SER A 472 29.31 3.15 -12.69
CA SER A 472 29.73 4.51 -12.35
C SER A 472 30.31 4.62 -10.93
N PHE A 473 30.06 3.66 -10.05
CA PHE A 473 30.56 3.66 -8.67
C PHE A 473 31.94 3.02 -8.55
N LEU A 474 32.18 1.96 -9.34
CA LEU A 474 33.43 1.20 -9.39
C LEU A 474 34.48 1.92 -10.24
#